data_AF-A0A7X8AZR9-F1
#
_entry.id   AF-A0A7X8AZR9-F1
#
_cell.length_a   1.000
_cell.length_b   1.000
_cell.length_c   1.000
_cell.angle_alpha   90.00
_cell.angle_beta   90.00
_cell.angle_gamma   90.00
#
_symmetry.space_group_name_H-M   'P 1'
#
loop_
_entity.id
_entity.type
_entity.pdbx_description
1 polymer ?
#
loop_
_entity_poly.entity_id
_entity_poly.type
_entity_poly.pdbx_seq_one_letter_code
_entity_poly.pdbx_strand_id
1 'polypeptide(L)'
;MSRRVTPLSLYQEYRRLRVAYEDPVTYESKAATVDVHHYFMMRWPKDYPSATEWKQSKYGQAQLQREKIVQGVRGYFGRDARVFLGKAADVGSLSYDLFQPFQGKGSPGQIAAALAWAARSGAIKGTGVGGSLKEKDLQAFCDSYVGIDCLGFVNNYFLASGRLQGRHRDIPVYYAKGRKLARESASDVIQSDILIWMVKKDKAFSMKNNPGHIALVEKVQGTGSWEVVESHGGKGLDHNVYSVLQEPEKTGTSGIFHVDRGIAGKGCNYVAVVPFVP
;
A
#
# COMPACT_ATOMS: atom_id res chain seq x y z
N MET A 1 -13.17 17.14 17.50
CA MET A 1 -12.98 17.40 16.06
C MET A 1 -12.20 16.23 15.48
N SER A 2 -12.76 15.50 14.49
CA SER A 2 -12.02 14.41 13.85
C SER A 2 -10.85 14.99 13.06
N ARG A 3 -9.63 14.46 13.26
CA ARG A 3 -8.44 14.91 12.54
C ARG A 3 -8.63 14.63 11.05
N ARG A 4 -8.53 15.65 10.21
CA ARG A 4 -8.62 15.49 8.75
C ARG A 4 -7.45 14.61 8.27
N VAL A 5 -7.77 13.52 7.57
CA VAL A 5 -6.77 12.61 6.98
C VAL A 5 -6.23 13.23 5.69
N THR A 6 -4.91 13.43 5.62
CA THR A 6 -4.19 13.81 4.39
C THR A 6 -3.33 12.63 3.90
N PRO A 7 -2.93 12.60 2.62
CA PRO A 7 -1.97 11.60 2.14
C PRO A 7 -0.72 11.48 3.02
N LEU A 8 -0.14 12.62 3.42
CA LEU A 8 1.04 12.65 4.29
C LEU A 8 0.74 12.16 5.71
N SER A 9 -0.43 12.47 6.28
CA SER A 9 -0.78 11.96 7.60
C SER A 9 -0.92 10.44 7.60
N LEU A 10 -1.54 9.86 6.56
CA LEU A 10 -1.63 8.41 6.42
C LEU A 10 -0.25 7.77 6.18
N TYR A 11 0.59 8.39 5.36
CA TYR A 11 1.99 7.99 5.20
C TYR A 11 2.71 7.91 6.55
N GLN A 12 2.56 8.94 7.39
CA GLN A 12 3.18 8.97 8.72
C GLN A 12 2.67 7.85 9.63
N GLU A 13 1.40 7.43 9.50
CA GLU A 13 0.87 6.28 10.23
C GLU A 13 1.53 4.96 9.81
N TYR A 14 1.83 4.78 8.52
CA TYR A 14 2.59 3.62 8.04
C TYR A 14 4.07 3.66 8.49
N ARG A 15 4.69 4.85 8.53
CA ARG A 15 6.10 5.02 8.95
C ARG A 15 6.32 4.94 10.46
N ARG A 16 5.26 5.08 11.26
CA ARG A 16 5.30 5.09 12.73
C ARG A 16 4.17 4.25 13.29
N LEU A 17 4.02 3.05 12.73
CA LEU A 17 2.93 2.16 13.06
C LEU A 17 3.10 1.65 14.49
N ARG A 18 2.14 1.97 15.35
CA ARG A 18 2.12 1.47 16.72
C ARG A 18 1.47 0.09 16.77
N VAL A 19 2.20 -0.88 17.31
CA VAL A 19 1.73 -2.25 17.47
C VAL A 19 1.68 -2.56 18.95
N ALA A 20 0.48 -2.75 19.48
CA ALA A 20 0.29 -3.37 20.80
C ALA A 20 0.25 -4.89 20.61
N TYR A 21 1.06 -5.62 21.38
CA TYR A 21 1.17 -7.08 21.26
C TYR A 21 1.42 -7.73 22.63
N GLU A 22 1.15 -9.02 22.72
CA GLU A 22 1.48 -9.84 23.89
C GLU A 22 2.73 -10.66 23.57
N ASP A 23 3.72 -10.64 24.46
CA ASP A 23 4.92 -11.46 24.33
C ASP A 23 4.55 -12.94 24.50
N PRO A 24 4.86 -13.84 23.55
CA PRO A 24 4.45 -15.24 23.62
C PRO A 24 5.19 -16.04 24.70
N VAL A 25 6.28 -15.50 25.28
CA VAL A 25 7.05 -16.13 26.35
C VAL A 25 6.65 -15.57 27.72
N THR A 26 6.59 -14.25 27.85
CA THR A 26 6.31 -13.61 29.15
C THR A 26 4.83 -13.35 29.38
N TYR A 27 3.99 -13.41 28.34
CA TYR A 27 2.57 -13.02 28.33
C TYR A 27 2.33 -11.57 28.76
N GLU A 28 3.37 -10.73 28.76
CA GLU A 28 3.24 -9.32 29.07
C GLU A 28 2.72 -8.54 27.86
N SER A 29 1.84 -7.58 28.13
CA SER A 29 1.43 -6.59 27.13
C SER A 29 2.55 -5.60 26.86
N LYS A 30 2.95 -5.50 25.59
CA LYS A 30 4.02 -4.62 25.10
C LYS A 30 3.52 -3.74 23.96
N ALA A 31 4.29 -2.71 23.66
CA ALA A 31 4.09 -1.87 22.49
C ALA A 31 5.40 -1.71 21.73
N ALA A 32 5.32 -1.64 20.41
CA ALA A 32 6.42 -1.39 19.51
C ALA A 32 6.03 -0.33 18.48
N THR A 33 7.03 0.39 17.97
CA THR A 33 6.88 1.20 16.75
C THR A 33 7.54 0.46 15.59
N VAL A 34 6.81 0.30 14.49
CA VAL A 34 7.27 -0.38 13.27
C VAL A 34 7.09 0.56 12.08
N ASP A 35 7.99 0.45 11.11
CA ASP A 35 7.96 1.22 9.86
C ASP A 35 7.66 0.28 8.68
N VAL A 36 6.62 0.61 7.89
CA VAL A 36 6.29 -0.11 6.66
C VAL A 36 7.11 0.47 5.50
N HIS A 37 8.27 -0.14 5.25
CA HIS A 37 9.17 0.30 4.19
C HIS A 37 8.74 -0.17 2.80
N HIS A 38 8.34 -1.43 2.67
CA HIS A 38 8.39 -2.12 1.38
C HIS A 38 7.16 -1.89 0.50
N TYR A 39 7.43 -1.75 -0.81
CA TYR A 39 6.42 -1.90 -1.84
C TYR A 39 6.12 -3.37 -2.05
N PHE A 40 4.86 -3.76 -1.92
CA PHE A 40 4.46 -5.16 -2.06
C PHE A 40 3.49 -5.35 -3.22
N MET A 41 3.99 -5.60 -4.43
CA MET A 41 3.15 -6.21 -5.46
C MET A 41 3.28 -7.72 -5.41
N MET A 42 2.15 -8.44 -5.36
CA MET A 42 2.11 -9.81 -5.86
C MET A 42 2.45 -9.78 -7.36
N ARG A 43 3.74 -9.84 -7.71
CA ARG A 43 4.18 -10.07 -9.08
C ARG A 43 3.97 -11.55 -9.39
N TRP A 44 2.85 -11.85 -10.06
CA TRP A 44 2.70 -13.12 -10.75
C TRP A 44 3.51 -13.05 -12.07
N PRO A 45 4.46 -13.96 -12.32
CA PRO A 45 5.15 -14.05 -13.62
C PRO A 45 4.16 -14.44 -14.73
N LYS A 46 4.42 -13.97 -15.95
CA LYS A 46 3.56 -14.20 -17.13
C LYS A 46 3.61 -15.65 -17.67
N ASP A 47 4.58 -16.45 -17.23
CA ASP A 47 4.89 -17.77 -17.82
C ASP A 47 5.28 -18.75 -16.70
N TYR A 48 4.31 -19.26 -15.95
CA TYR A 48 4.56 -20.09 -14.75
C TYR A 48 4.41 -21.60 -15.02
N PRO A 49 5.49 -22.35 -15.36
CA PRO A 49 5.53 -23.80 -15.18
C PRO A 49 6.61 -24.30 -14.21
N SER A 50 6.16 -25.22 -13.35
CA SER A 50 6.85 -26.04 -12.35
C SER A 50 7.26 -25.38 -11.01
N ALA A 51 6.55 -25.79 -9.97
CA ALA A 51 6.67 -25.38 -8.57
C ALA A 51 7.99 -25.80 -7.88
N THR A 52 9.04 -26.19 -8.61
CA THR A 52 10.23 -26.84 -8.05
C THR A 52 11.39 -25.85 -7.88
N GLU A 53 11.67 -25.00 -8.87
CA GLU A 53 12.70 -23.95 -8.76
C GLU A 53 12.23 -22.78 -7.88
N TRP A 54 10.93 -22.48 -7.89
CA TRP A 54 10.35 -21.45 -7.04
C TRP A 54 10.54 -21.75 -5.54
N LYS A 55 10.35 -23.02 -5.12
CA LYS A 55 10.57 -23.46 -3.73
C LYS A 55 12.02 -23.29 -3.25
N GLN A 56 12.98 -23.16 -4.16
CA GLN A 56 14.40 -23.04 -3.85
C GLN A 56 14.89 -21.58 -3.79
N SER A 57 14.10 -20.62 -4.28
CA SER A 57 14.46 -19.20 -4.19
C SER A 57 14.18 -18.60 -2.79
N LYS A 58 15.01 -17.67 -2.34
CA LYS A 58 14.83 -16.92 -1.08
C LYS A 58 13.45 -16.23 -1.00
N TYR A 59 12.88 -15.88 -2.16
CA TYR A 59 11.53 -15.30 -2.30
C TYR A 59 10.40 -16.33 -2.27
N GLY A 60 10.59 -17.52 -2.86
CA GLY A 60 9.58 -18.58 -2.81
C GLY A 60 9.49 -19.27 -1.43
N GLN A 61 10.57 -19.27 -0.65
CA GLN A 61 10.51 -19.62 0.77
C GLN A 61 9.68 -18.61 1.57
N ALA A 62 9.84 -17.32 1.34
CA ALA A 62 9.01 -16.29 1.99
C ALA A 62 7.52 -16.43 1.62
N GLN A 63 7.21 -16.80 0.37
CA GLN A 63 5.82 -17.03 -0.05
C GLN A 63 5.24 -18.37 0.40
N LEU A 64 6.03 -19.45 0.48
CA LEU A 64 5.62 -20.70 1.15
C LEU A 64 5.41 -20.48 2.65
N GLN A 65 6.27 -19.70 3.29
CA GLN A 65 6.13 -19.36 4.70
C GLN A 65 4.91 -18.45 4.90
N ARG A 66 4.61 -17.55 3.97
CA ARG A 66 3.36 -16.80 3.89
C ARG A 66 2.16 -17.71 3.67
N GLU A 67 2.20 -18.71 2.80
CA GLU A 67 1.12 -19.68 2.60
C GLU A 67 0.92 -20.56 3.85
N LYS A 68 2.00 -20.94 4.53
CA LYS A 68 1.94 -21.62 5.84
C LYS A 68 1.40 -20.71 6.93
N ILE A 69 1.73 -19.41 6.92
CA ILE A 69 1.12 -18.42 7.80
C ILE A 69 -0.35 -18.28 7.45
N VAL A 70 -0.73 -18.21 6.17
CA VAL A 70 -2.13 -18.10 5.71
C VAL A 70 -2.93 -19.35 6.08
N GLN A 71 -2.36 -20.53 5.88
CA GLN A 71 -2.94 -21.81 6.29
C GLN A 71 -2.96 -21.95 7.81
N GLY A 72 -1.95 -21.44 8.51
CA GLY A 72 -1.86 -21.40 9.97
C GLY A 72 -2.91 -20.46 10.57
N VAL A 73 -3.06 -19.24 10.05
CA VAL A 73 -4.14 -18.29 10.31
C VAL A 73 -5.47 -19.02 10.08
N ARG A 74 -5.72 -19.56 8.89
CA ARG A 74 -6.99 -20.26 8.58
C ARG A 74 -7.24 -21.46 9.50
N GLY A 75 -6.21 -22.23 9.83
CA GLY A 75 -6.29 -23.40 10.72
C GLY A 75 -6.53 -23.04 12.18
N TYR A 76 -5.92 -21.96 12.66
CA TYR A 76 -6.03 -21.46 14.02
C TYR A 76 -7.37 -20.73 14.25
N PHE A 77 -7.81 -19.89 13.30
CA PHE A 77 -9.11 -19.23 13.35
C PHE A 77 -10.28 -20.19 13.03
N GLY A 78 -10.03 -21.30 12.34
CA GLY A 78 -11.06 -22.29 11.98
C GLY A 78 -11.66 -23.07 13.15
N ARG A 79 -11.02 -23.07 14.34
CA ARG A 79 -11.58 -23.71 15.56
C ARG A 79 -11.90 -22.73 16.68
N ASP A 80 -11.14 -21.65 16.88
CA ASP A 80 -11.25 -20.79 18.08
C ASP A 80 -11.60 -19.31 17.80
N ALA A 81 -11.98 -18.93 16.57
CA ALA A 81 -12.33 -17.53 16.26
C ALA A 81 -13.47 -16.93 17.12
N ARG A 82 -14.28 -17.75 17.79
CA ARG A 82 -15.37 -17.29 18.67
C ARG A 82 -14.89 -16.81 20.04
N VAL A 83 -13.76 -17.34 20.53
CA VAL A 83 -13.24 -17.02 21.88
C VAL A 83 -12.53 -15.67 21.90
N PHE A 84 -11.97 -15.26 20.75
CA PHE A 84 -11.10 -14.10 20.68
C PHE A 84 -11.80 -12.75 20.47
N LEU A 85 -13.03 -12.72 19.97
CA LEU A 85 -13.60 -11.49 19.38
C LEU A 85 -15.06 -11.22 19.73
N GLY A 86 -15.53 -11.66 20.91
CA GLY A 86 -16.80 -11.24 21.51
C GLY A 86 -17.97 -11.02 20.54
N LYS A 87 -18.74 -12.07 20.23
CA LYS A 87 -20.03 -12.01 19.49
C LYS A 87 -20.05 -11.18 18.18
N ALA A 88 -18.93 -10.87 17.54
CA ALA A 88 -18.95 -10.28 16.20
C ALA A 88 -19.10 -11.40 15.16
N ALA A 89 -20.28 -11.45 14.54
CA ALA A 89 -20.60 -12.34 13.44
C ALA A 89 -19.78 -11.98 12.19
N ASP A 90 -18.61 -12.60 12.00
CA ASP A 90 -18.15 -13.17 10.72
C ASP A 90 -16.68 -13.61 10.81
N VAL A 91 -16.43 -14.92 10.89
CA VAL A 91 -15.06 -15.46 10.77
C VAL A 91 -14.49 -15.19 9.37
N GLY A 92 -15.35 -14.97 8.37
CA GLY A 92 -14.96 -14.64 6.99
C GLY A 92 -14.31 -13.26 6.84
N SER A 93 -14.86 -12.22 7.48
CA SER A 93 -14.34 -10.84 7.40
C SER A 93 -12.99 -10.69 8.09
N LEU A 94 -12.81 -11.36 9.24
CA LEU A 94 -11.55 -11.34 9.99
C LEU A 94 -10.39 -11.93 9.19
N SER A 95 -10.66 -13.00 8.44
CA SER A 95 -9.67 -13.61 7.56
C SER A 95 -9.21 -12.58 6.51
N TYR A 96 -10.15 -11.88 5.88
CA TYR A 96 -9.85 -10.92 4.83
C TYR A 96 -8.99 -9.75 5.35
N ASP A 97 -9.33 -9.19 6.50
CA ASP A 97 -8.63 -8.05 7.11
C ASP A 97 -7.20 -8.39 7.54
N LEU A 98 -6.98 -9.59 8.09
CA LEU A 98 -5.64 -10.06 8.44
C LEU A 98 -4.80 -10.41 7.20
N PHE A 99 -5.41 -10.64 6.04
CA PHE A 99 -4.69 -10.96 4.79
C PHE A 99 -4.29 -9.73 3.97
N GLN A 100 -5.02 -8.62 4.05
CA GLN A 100 -4.69 -7.40 3.30
C GLN A 100 -3.25 -6.92 3.49
N PRO A 101 -2.68 -6.90 4.73
CA PRO A 101 -1.27 -6.54 4.97
C PRO A 101 -0.28 -7.29 4.09
N PHE A 102 -0.49 -8.60 3.95
CA PHE A 102 0.39 -9.48 3.19
C PHE A 102 0.14 -9.40 1.68
N GLN A 103 -0.84 -8.63 1.23
CA GLN A 103 -1.19 -8.45 -0.19
C GLN A 103 -0.82 -7.06 -0.71
N GLY A 104 -0.18 -6.22 0.12
CA GLY A 104 0.11 -4.84 -0.26
C GLY A 104 -1.10 -3.92 -0.13
N LYS A 105 -2.13 -4.32 0.63
CA LYS A 105 -3.43 -3.65 0.70
C LYS A 105 -3.86 -3.28 2.11
N GLY A 106 -3.11 -3.67 3.14
CA GLY A 106 -3.49 -3.44 4.53
C GLY A 106 -3.45 -1.96 4.92
N SER A 107 -4.51 -1.50 5.59
CA SER A 107 -4.51 -0.24 6.34
C SER A 107 -3.53 -0.32 7.52
N PRO A 108 -3.11 0.82 8.13
CA PRO A 108 -2.27 0.80 9.33
C PRO A 108 -2.84 -0.11 10.43
N GLY A 109 -4.13 0.02 10.74
CA GLY A 109 -4.80 -0.82 11.75
C GLY A 109 -4.75 -2.32 11.43
N GLN A 110 -5.01 -2.71 10.17
CA GLN A 110 -4.92 -4.12 9.74
C GLN A 110 -3.49 -4.65 9.84
N ILE A 111 -2.48 -3.84 9.48
CA ILE A 111 -1.07 -4.25 9.61
C ILE A 111 -0.71 -4.44 11.09
N ALA A 112 -1.09 -3.50 11.97
CA ALA A 112 -0.81 -3.62 13.39
C ALA A 112 -1.47 -4.88 13.98
N ALA A 113 -2.72 -5.18 13.60
CA ALA A 113 -3.40 -6.40 14.02
C ALA A 113 -2.69 -7.67 13.51
N ALA A 114 -2.23 -7.68 12.26
CA ALA A 114 -1.49 -8.81 11.71
C ALA A 114 -0.13 -9.03 12.39
N LEU A 115 0.60 -7.97 12.74
CA LEU A 115 1.85 -8.04 13.48
C LEU A 115 1.64 -8.51 14.92
N ALA A 116 0.62 -8.00 15.60
CA ALA A 116 0.24 -8.45 16.94
C ALA A 116 -0.13 -9.94 16.96
N TRP A 117 -0.87 -10.40 15.95
CA TRP A 117 -1.17 -11.82 15.77
C TRP A 117 0.09 -12.66 15.50
N ALA A 118 1.00 -12.18 14.64
CA ALA A 118 2.24 -12.88 14.32
C ALA A 118 3.15 -13.02 15.57
N ALA A 119 3.22 -11.98 16.39
CA ALA A 119 3.92 -12.00 17.68
C ALA A 119 3.34 -13.07 18.60
N ARG A 120 2.02 -13.01 18.84
CA ARG A 120 1.34 -13.90 19.77
C ARG A 120 1.35 -15.37 19.34
N SER A 121 1.20 -15.63 18.04
CA SER A 121 1.20 -17.00 17.51
C SER A 121 2.57 -17.67 17.52
N GLY A 122 3.63 -16.95 17.94
CA GLY A 122 5.01 -17.43 17.88
C GLY A 122 5.58 -17.47 16.46
N ALA A 123 4.90 -16.86 15.48
CA ALA A 123 5.41 -16.74 14.11
C ALA A 123 6.66 -15.85 14.05
N ILE A 124 6.79 -14.91 15.00
CA ILE A 124 8.00 -14.13 15.23
C ILE A 124 8.83 -14.84 16.31
N LYS A 125 10.08 -15.19 15.98
CA LYS A 125 11.03 -15.74 16.95
C LYS A 125 11.72 -14.60 17.68
N GLY A 126 11.57 -14.54 19.00
CA GLY A 126 12.18 -13.48 19.81
C GLY A 126 13.68 -13.64 19.96
N THR A 127 14.39 -12.51 19.95
CA THR A 127 15.85 -12.44 20.16
C THR A 127 16.21 -11.82 21.51
N GLY A 128 15.24 -11.74 22.43
CA GLY A 128 15.42 -11.33 23.81
C GLY A 128 15.84 -12.45 24.76
N VAL A 129 16.02 -12.08 26.03
CA VAL A 129 16.36 -13.03 27.10
C VAL A 129 15.21 -14.03 27.23
N GLY A 130 15.55 -15.31 27.28
CA GLY A 130 14.53 -16.38 27.30
C GLY A 130 13.68 -16.48 26.03
N GLY A 131 14.06 -15.82 24.93
CA GLY A 131 13.27 -15.80 23.69
C GLY A 131 12.16 -14.76 23.66
N SER A 132 12.13 -13.80 24.60
CA SER A 132 11.17 -12.69 24.58
C SER A 132 11.29 -11.86 23.29
N LEU A 133 10.18 -11.30 22.81
CA LEU A 133 10.17 -10.43 21.62
C LEU A 133 10.75 -9.04 21.94
N LYS A 134 11.46 -8.48 20.95
CA LYS A 134 11.92 -7.07 20.92
C LYS A 134 11.29 -6.35 19.73
N GLU A 135 11.24 -5.01 19.79
CA GLU A 135 10.74 -4.17 18.68
C GLU A 135 11.41 -4.51 17.33
N LYS A 136 12.72 -4.72 17.33
CA LYS A 136 13.47 -5.10 16.12
C LYS A 136 13.02 -6.44 15.51
N ASP A 137 12.46 -7.35 16.31
CA ASP A 137 11.97 -8.65 15.82
C ASP A 137 10.65 -8.46 15.07
N LEU A 138 9.79 -7.56 15.55
CA LEU A 138 8.56 -7.14 14.84
C LEU A 138 8.91 -6.38 13.56
N GLN A 139 9.88 -5.46 13.61
CA GLN A 139 10.35 -4.75 12.43
C GLN A 139 10.87 -5.73 11.37
N ALA A 140 11.74 -6.68 11.75
CA ALA A 140 12.28 -7.66 10.81
C ALA A 140 11.20 -8.53 10.16
N PHE A 141 10.15 -8.89 10.92
CA PHE A 141 8.99 -9.59 10.36
C PHE A 141 8.21 -8.70 9.39
N CYS A 142 7.95 -7.43 9.76
CA CYS A 142 7.31 -6.46 8.89
C CYS A 142 8.08 -6.31 7.57
N ASP A 143 9.39 -6.08 7.62
CA ASP A 143 10.25 -5.93 6.44
C ASP A 143 10.22 -7.17 5.52
N SER A 144 10.03 -8.36 6.10
CA SER A 144 10.03 -9.62 5.35
C SER A 144 8.70 -9.95 4.66
N TYR A 145 7.58 -9.56 5.26
CA TYR A 145 6.26 -10.09 4.88
C TYR A 145 5.19 -9.04 4.62
N VAL A 146 5.38 -7.81 5.09
CA VAL A 146 4.39 -6.75 5.03
C VAL A 146 4.87 -5.67 4.08
N GLY A 147 3.94 -5.15 3.29
CA GLY A 147 4.17 -3.92 2.56
C GLY A 147 2.87 -3.32 2.09
N ILE A 148 2.99 -2.27 1.29
CA ILE A 148 1.86 -1.55 0.72
C ILE A 148 2.15 -1.29 -0.76
N ASP A 149 1.25 -1.63 -1.68
CA ASP A 149 1.41 -1.25 -3.09
C ASP A 149 0.78 0.11 -3.39
N CYS A 150 1.00 0.61 -4.60
CA CYS A 150 0.55 1.93 -5.04
C CYS A 150 -0.96 2.07 -4.88
N LEU A 151 -1.71 1.05 -5.31
CA LEU A 151 -3.16 1.04 -5.29
C LEU A 151 -3.73 0.80 -3.88
N GLY A 152 -3.03 0.02 -3.05
CA GLY A 152 -3.36 -0.23 -1.66
C GLY A 152 -3.24 1.04 -0.85
N PHE A 153 -2.17 1.81 -1.04
CA PHE A 153 -2.01 3.11 -0.39
C PHE A 153 -3.15 4.07 -0.76
N VAL A 154 -3.44 4.21 -2.07
CA VAL A 154 -4.49 5.12 -2.55
C VAL A 154 -5.89 4.71 -2.06
N ASN A 155 -6.23 3.41 -2.08
CA ASN A 155 -7.51 2.95 -1.55
C ASN A 155 -7.61 3.17 -0.04
N ASN A 156 -6.56 2.86 0.73
CA ASN A 156 -6.56 3.09 2.17
C ASN A 156 -6.70 4.57 2.53
N TYR A 157 -6.12 5.48 1.73
CA TYR A 157 -6.36 6.91 1.88
C TYR A 157 -7.83 7.29 1.70
N PHE A 158 -8.47 6.84 0.62
CA PHE A 158 -9.88 7.17 0.40
C PHE A 158 -10.82 6.48 1.39
N LEU A 159 -10.49 5.29 1.88
CA LEU A 159 -11.22 4.61 2.96
C LEU A 159 -11.08 5.39 4.29
N ALA A 160 -9.85 5.73 4.69
CA ALA A 160 -9.58 6.44 5.93
C ALA A 160 -10.18 7.85 5.96
N SER A 161 -10.28 8.51 4.79
CA SER A 161 -10.96 9.81 4.65
C SER A 161 -12.48 9.70 4.53
N GLY A 162 -13.06 8.49 4.52
CA GLY A 162 -14.50 8.25 4.37
C GLY A 162 -15.06 8.53 2.97
N ARG A 163 -14.18 8.76 1.97
CA ARG A 163 -14.55 9.09 0.59
C ARG A 163 -14.81 7.85 -0.26
N LEU A 164 -14.15 6.74 0.07
CA LEU A 164 -14.43 5.41 -0.48
C LEU A 164 -15.19 4.59 0.56
N GLN A 165 -16.24 3.90 0.12
CA GLN A 165 -16.99 2.95 0.93
C GLN A 165 -16.89 1.57 0.29
N GLY A 166 -16.72 0.54 1.12
CA GLY A 166 -16.68 -0.85 0.68
C GLY A 166 -15.32 -1.25 0.10
N ARG A 167 -15.33 -1.80 -1.11
CA ARG A 167 -14.17 -2.52 -1.67
C ARG A 167 -13.16 -1.58 -2.34
N HIS A 168 -11.91 -2.02 -2.35
CA HIS A 168 -10.85 -1.38 -3.12
C HIS A 168 -11.23 -1.27 -4.60
N ARG A 169 -10.86 -0.15 -5.22
CA ARG A 169 -11.00 0.08 -6.66
C ARG A 169 -9.69 -0.19 -7.37
N ASP A 170 -9.78 -0.57 -8.63
CA ASP A 170 -8.64 -0.65 -9.53
C ASP A 170 -8.31 0.70 -10.16
N ILE A 171 -7.05 0.89 -10.59
CA ILE A 171 -6.58 2.12 -11.24
C ILE A 171 -7.47 2.55 -12.43
N PRO A 172 -7.89 1.64 -13.34
CA PRO A 172 -8.78 2.02 -14.45
C PRO A 172 -10.11 2.61 -13.99
N VAL A 173 -10.62 2.20 -12.83
CA VAL A 173 -11.87 2.73 -12.27
C VAL A 173 -11.69 4.18 -11.82
N TYR A 174 -10.58 4.49 -11.13
CA TYR A 174 -10.24 5.88 -10.78
C TYR A 174 -10.13 6.77 -12.01
N TYR A 175 -9.40 6.31 -13.04
CA TYR A 175 -9.25 7.05 -14.28
C TYR A 175 -10.59 7.23 -15.00
N ALA A 176 -11.36 6.15 -15.20
CA ALA A 176 -12.62 6.21 -15.96
C ALA A 176 -13.63 7.19 -15.34
N LYS A 177 -13.71 7.23 -14.00
CA LYS A 177 -14.59 8.17 -13.29
C LYS A 177 -14.06 9.61 -13.30
N GLY A 178 -12.75 9.80 -13.13
CA GLY A 178 -12.14 11.13 -12.99
C GLY A 178 -11.76 11.82 -14.30
N ARG A 179 -11.57 11.08 -15.41
CA ARG A 179 -10.98 11.62 -16.65
C ARG A 179 -11.74 12.79 -17.28
N LYS A 180 -13.06 12.89 -17.07
CA LYS A 180 -13.87 14.01 -17.58
C LYS A 180 -13.64 15.32 -16.81
N LEU A 181 -13.04 15.21 -15.63
CA LEU A 181 -12.71 16.30 -14.70
C LEU A 181 -11.19 16.40 -14.50
N ALA A 182 -10.40 15.87 -15.45
CA ALA A 182 -8.95 15.91 -15.35
C ALA A 182 -8.47 17.37 -15.33
N ARG A 183 -7.40 17.65 -14.59
CA ARG A 183 -6.87 19.00 -14.40
C ARG A 183 -6.20 19.49 -15.69
N GLU A 184 -6.55 20.68 -16.17
CA GLU A 184 -6.01 21.20 -17.43
C GLU A 184 -4.79 22.12 -17.23
N SER A 185 -4.58 22.63 -16.03
CA SER A 185 -3.40 23.43 -15.65
C SER A 185 -2.81 22.96 -14.32
N ALA A 186 -1.54 23.27 -14.08
CA ALA A 186 -0.89 22.92 -12.81
C ALA A 186 -1.50 23.67 -11.62
N SER A 187 -2.09 24.85 -11.86
CA SER A 187 -2.79 25.62 -10.83
C SER A 187 -4.14 25.04 -10.43
N ASP A 188 -4.75 24.17 -11.24
CA ASP A 188 -6.03 23.51 -10.90
C ASP A 188 -5.84 22.28 -10.00
N VAL A 189 -4.60 21.83 -9.84
CA VAL A 189 -4.26 20.67 -9.03
C VAL A 189 -4.45 21.00 -7.56
N ILE A 190 -5.06 20.09 -6.80
CA ILE A 190 -5.31 20.26 -5.36
C ILE A 190 -4.86 19.05 -4.57
N GLN A 191 -4.78 19.20 -3.25
CA GLN A 191 -4.56 18.09 -2.32
C GLN A 191 -5.57 16.97 -2.58
N SER A 192 -5.07 15.73 -2.60
CA SER A 192 -5.81 14.49 -2.86
C SER A 192 -6.25 14.26 -4.30
N ASP A 193 -5.82 15.10 -5.26
CA ASP A 193 -5.87 14.68 -6.66
C ASP A 193 -4.99 13.45 -6.87
N ILE A 194 -5.41 12.62 -7.83
CA ILE A 194 -4.83 11.32 -8.12
C ILE A 194 -3.94 11.46 -9.35
N LEU A 195 -2.69 11.03 -9.23
CA LEU A 195 -1.76 10.94 -10.36
C LEU A 195 -1.81 9.51 -10.89
N ILE A 196 -2.13 9.33 -12.16
CA ILE A 196 -2.18 8.02 -12.83
C ILE A 196 -1.16 8.02 -13.96
N TRP A 197 -0.19 7.10 -13.92
CA TRP A 197 0.86 7.05 -14.92
C TRP A 197 0.34 6.55 -16.27
N MET A 198 0.62 7.35 -17.29
CA MET A 198 0.23 7.16 -18.67
C MET A 198 1.43 6.76 -19.51
N VAL A 199 1.19 5.94 -20.53
CA VAL A 199 2.17 5.58 -21.55
C VAL A 199 1.82 6.33 -22.83
N LYS A 200 2.79 7.08 -23.35
CA LYS A 200 2.71 7.67 -24.69
C LYS A 200 3.05 6.59 -25.71
N LYS A 201 2.12 6.27 -26.60
CA LYS A 201 2.34 5.44 -27.79
C LYS A 201 1.96 6.27 -29.01
N ASP A 202 2.92 6.52 -29.88
CA ASP A 202 2.78 7.42 -31.02
C ASP A 202 2.28 8.81 -30.59
N LYS A 203 1.09 9.22 -31.07
CA LYS A 203 0.42 10.48 -30.73
C LYS A 203 -0.67 10.33 -29.66
N ALA A 204 -0.83 9.15 -29.07
CA ALA A 204 -1.89 8.87 -28.10
C ALA A 204 -1.33 8.51 -26.73
N PHE A 205 -2.06 8.88 -25.69
CA PHE A 205 -1.80 8.42 -24.33
C PHE A 205 -2.75 7.31 -23.96
N SER A 206 -2.22 6.27 -23.34
CA SER A 206 -3.00 5.14 -22.83
C SER A 206 -2.53 4.78 -21.44
N MET A 207 -3.43 4.28 -20.60
CA MET A 207 -2.99 3.60 -19.39
C MET A 207 -2.16 2.39 -19.80
N LYS A 208 -1.05 2.13 -19.08
CA LYS A 208 -0.25 0.94 -19.33
C LYS A 208 -1.14 -0.29 -19.17
N ASN A 209 -1.23 -1.14 -20.20
CA ASN A 209 -1.85 -2.46 -20.07
C ASN A 209 -1.05 -3.26 -19.03
N ASN A 210 -1.55 -3.31 -17.79
CA ASN A 210 -1.10 -4.13 -16.66
C ASN A 210 0.09 -3.62 -15.81
N PRO A 211 -0.13 -3.44 -14.50
CA PRO A 211 -0.87 -2.33 -13.91
C PRO A 211 -0.09 -1.00 -14.08
N GLY A 212 -0.83 0.09 -14.31
CA GLY A 212 -0.26 1.43 -14.22
C GLY A 212 0.23 1.74 -12.80
N HIS A 213 0.88 2.89 -12.63
CA HIS A 213 1.23 3.40 -11.30
C HIS A 213 0.23 4.47 -10.88
N ILE A 214 0.03 4.63 -9.57
CA ILE A 214 -0.93 5.59 -9.00
C ILE A 214 -0.36 6.22 -7.72
N ALA A 215 -0.62 7.52 -7.52
CA ALA A 215 -0.15 8.28 -6.37
C ALA A 215 -1.15 9.39 -5.99
N LEU A 216 -0.90 10.09 -4.89
CA LEU A 216 -1.72 11.20 -4.41
C LEU A 216 -0.90 12.48 -4.26
N VAL A 217 -1.48 13.61 -4.66
CA VAL A 217 -0.96 14.94 -4.30
C VAL A 217 -1.21 15.18 -2.82
N GLU A 218 -0.16 15.44 -2.05
CA GLU A 218 -0.29 16.00 -0.69
C GLU A 218 -0.53 17.50 -0.76
N LYS A 219 0.31 18.20 -1.53
CA LYS A 219 0.32 19.67 -1.55
C LYS A 219 0.88 20.18 -2.87
N VAL A 220 0.38 21.32 -3.33
CA VAL A 220 0.91 22.04 -4.49
C VAL A 220 1.84 23.16 -4.00
N GLN A 221 3.04 23.22 -4.55
CA GLN A 221 4.08 24.19 -4.23
C GLN A 221 4.25 25.14 -5.42
N GLY A 222 3.45 26.21 -5.45
CA GLY A 222 3.42 27.13 -6.59
C GLY A 222 2.86 26.47 -7.86
N THR A 223 3.24 26.97 -9.04
CA THR A 223 2.74 26.46 -10.33
C THR A 223 3.58 25.32 -10.89
N GLY A 224 4.77 25.05 -10.32
CA GLY A 224 5.76 24.17 -10.93
C GLY A 224 6.08 22.90 -10.17
N SER A 225 5.53 22.69 -8.97
CA SER A 225 5.91 21.53 -8.15
C SER A 225 4.78 21.00 -7.28
N TRP A 226 4.77 19.69 -7.06
CA TRP A 226 3.78 18.98 -6.24
C TRP A 226 4.48 18.08 -5.22
N GLU A 227 4.12 18.21 -3.95
CA GLU A 227 4.41 17.19 -2.94
C GLU A 227 3.49 15.99 -3.21
N VAL A 228 4.09 14.82 -3.43
CA VAL A 228 3.40 13.59 -3.81
C VAL A 228 3.76 12.49 -2.84
N VAL A 229 2.74 11.75 -2.41
CA VAL A 229 2.90 10.55 -1.60
C VAL A 229 2.50 9.35 -2.43
N GLU A 230 3.36 8.34 -2.47
CA GLU A 230 3.17 7.15 -3.27
C GLU A 230 3.78 5.92 -2.61
N SER A 231 3.35 4.74 -3.04
CA SER A 231 4.14 3.53 -2.82
C SER A 231 4.57 2.98 -4.16
N HIS A 232 5.86 2.74 -4.40
CA HIS A 232 6.35 2.24 -5.68
C HIS A 232 7.48 1.21 -5.54
N GLY A 233 7.59 0.30 -6.51
CA GLY A 233 8.50 -0.86 -6.43
C GLY A 233 10.00 -0.57 -6.36
N GLY A 234 10.42 0.69 -6.53
CA GLY A 234 11.83 1.08 -6.45
C GLY A 234 12.27 1.50 -5.05
N LYS A 235 11.43 2.21 -4.30
CA LYS A 235 11.78 2.77 -2.98
C LYS A 235 10.80 2.40 -1.86
N GLY A 236 9.69 1.74 -2.18
CA GLY A 236 8.65 1.50 -1.20
C GLY A 236 7.68 2.66 -1.05
N LEU A 237 7.18 2.85 0.16
CA LEU A 237 6.35 3.99 0.52
C LEU A 237 7.22 5.25 0.64
N ASP A 238 6.97 6.23 -0.22
CA ASP A 238 7.80 7.42 -0.42
C ASP A 238 6.96 8.71 -0.39
N HIS A 239 7.62 9.82 -0.02
CA HIS A 239 7.09 11.18 -0.04
C HIS A 239 8.12 12.08 -0.69
N ASN A 240 7.81 12.62 -1.86
CA ASN A 240 8.77 13.34 -2.69
C ASN A 240 8.12 14.54 -3.41
N VAL A 241 8.94 15.48 -3.88
CA VAL A 241 8.50 16.63 -4.66
C VAL A 241 8.69 16.32 -6.14
N TYR A 242 7.62 16.47 -6.91
CA TYR A 242 7.64 16.36 -8.36
C TYR A 242 7.67 17.74 -8.98
N SER A 243 8.42 17.90 -10.07
CA SER A 243 8.43 19.13 -10.86
C SER A 243 7.58 18.95 -12.12
N VAL A 244 6.72 19.91 -12.43
CA VAL A 244 5.95 19.95 -13.67
C VAL A 244 6.85 20.45 -14.78
N LEU A 245 7.16 19.57 -15.73
CA LEU A 245 7.98 19.88 -16.90
C LEU A 245 7.14 20.40 -18.06
N GLN A 246 5.91 19.90 -18.20
CA GLN A 246 4.98 20.29 -19.25
C GLN A 246 3.54 20.14 -18.77
N GLU A 247 2.72 21.17 -19.01
CA GLU A 247 1.27 21.13 -18.83
C GLU A 247 0.56 20.40 -20.00
N PRO A 248 -0.72 20.00 -19.82
CA PRO A 248 -1.50 19.38 -20.88
C PRO A 248 -1.56 20.24 -22.15
N GLU A 249 -1.39 19.62 -23.32
CA GLU A 249 -1.60 20.31 -24.59
C GLU A 249 -3.11 20.49 -24.82
N LYS A 250 -3.53 21.67 -25.31
CA LYS A 250 -4.95 21.98 -25.60
C LYS A 250 -5.59 21.06 -26.65
N THR A 251 -4.79 20.29 -27.39
CA THR A 251 -5.26 19.44 -28.50
C THR A 251 -5.18 17.95 -28.15
N GLY A 252 -6.30 17.39 -27.67
CA GLY A 252 -6.55 15.95 -27.64
C GLY A 252 -5.93 15.13 -26.50
N THR A 253 -5.16 15.75 -25.60
CA THR A 253 -4.47 15.10 -24.47
C THR A 253 -4.76 15.79 -23.14
N SER A 254 -5.98 16.35 -23.00
CA SER A 254 -6.40 17.06 -21.79
C SER A 254 -6.15 16.23 -20.54
N GLY A 255 -5.63 16.88 -19.49
CA GLY A 255 -5.37 16.21 -18.22
C GLY A 255 -3.99 15.58 -18.02
N ILE A 256 -3.13 15.54 -19.06
CA ILE A 256 -1.87 14.80 -19.01
C ILE A 256 -0.67 15.74 -18.87
N PHE A 257 0.04 15.61 -17.75
CA PHE A 257 1.22 16.39 -17.42
C PHE A 257 2.48 15.56 -17.63
N HIS A 258 3.58 16.21 -18.01
CA HIS A 258 4.90 15.62 -17.95
C HIS A 258 5.58 16.09 -16.66
N VAL A 259 6.04 15.15 -15.82
CA VAL A 259 6.65 15.48 -14.51
C VAL A 259 8.06 14.92 -14.36
N ASP A 260 8.91 15.58 -13.59
CA ASP A 260 10.13 15.00 -13.05
C ASP A 260 9.86 14.49 -11.63
N ARG A 261 10.32 13.27 -11.35
CA ARG A 261 10.20 12.60 -10.04
C ARG A 261 11.53 12.55 -9.29
N GLY A 262 12.61 13.09 -9.87
CA GLY A 262 13.96 13.00 -9.32
C GLY A 262 14.53 11.58 -9.32
N ILE A 263 14.10 10.71 -10.23
CA ILE A 263 14.61 9.33 -10.37
C ILE A 263 15.45 9.26 -11.65
N ALA A 264 16.75 9.01 -11.50
CA ALA A 264 17.69 8.91 -12.62
C ALA A 264 17.39 7.67 -13.49
N GLY A 265 17.25 7.88 -14.81
CA GLY A 265 17.20 6.81 -15.79
C GLY A 265 15.79 6.43 -16.28
N LYS A 266 15.50 6.87 -17.52
CA LYS A 266 14.53 6.33 -18.49
C LYS A 266 13.04 6.27 -18.09
N GLY A 267 12.28 7.20 -18.67
CA GLY A 267 10.94 6.93 -19.20
C GLY A 267 9.89 7.97 -18.82
N CYS A 268 9.32 8.61 -19.83
CA CYS A 268 7.94 9.10 -19.91
C CYS A 268 7.18 9.15 -18.56
N ASN A 269 7.37 10.21 -17.79
CA ASN A 269 6.59 10.47 -16.58
C ASN A 269 5.36 11.29 -16.96
N TYR A 270 4.56 10.74 -17.86
CA TYR A 270 3.27 11.34 -18.17
C TYR A 270 2.26 10.89 -17.13
N VAL A 271 1.59 11.82 -16.48
CA VAL A 271 0.58 11.54 -15.46
C VAL A 271 -0.72 12.21 -15.85
N ALA A 272 -1.80 11.44 -15.85
CA ALA A 272 -3.14 12.01 -15.83
C ALA A 272 -3.42 12.46 -14.40
N VAL A 273 -3.81 13.72 -14.20
CA VAL A 273 -4.20 14.24 -12.89
C VAL A 273 -5.71 14.34 -12.84
N VAL A 274 -6.33 13.50 -12.01
CA VAL A 274 -7.79 13.41 -11.92
C VAL A 274 -8.25 13.56 -10.47
N PRO A 275 -9.41 14.21 -10.22
CA PRO A 275 -9.98 14.22 -8.89
C PRO A 275 -10.55 12.84 -8.54
N PHE A 276 -10.65 12.56 -7.25
CA PHE A 276 -11.47 11.44 -6.79
C PHE A 276 -12.96 11.74 -7.02
N VAL A 277 -13.64 10.79 -7.66
CA VAL A 277 -15.09 10.80 -7.87
C VAL A 277 -15.70 9.59 -7.15
N PRO A 278 -16.68 9.79 -6.24
CA PRO A 278 -17.38 8.71 -5.54
C PRO A 278 -17.96 7.65 -6.49
#